data_AF-A0A950P712-F1
#
_entry.id   AF-A0A950P712-F1
#
_cell.length_a   1.000
_cell.length_b   1.000
_cell.length_c   1.000
_cell.angle_alpha   90.00
_cell.angle_beta   90.00
_cell.angle_gamma   90.00
#
_symmetry.space_group_name_H-M   'P 1'
#
loop_
_entity.id
_entity.type
_entity.pdbx_description
1 polymer ?
#
loop_
_entity_poly.entity_id
_entity_poly.type
_entity_poly.pdbx_seq_one_letter_code
_entity_poly.pdbx_strand_id
1 'polypeptide(L)'
;MHGPDFVLAPITEWLVPPGGAASRLVLGDGSVWMMAPNAPGFAGVRAMVELQRSRNAPIFASGDRGAGRLERVAMPRLMRPQSVAQAAIGDQLQVTFVAAPSLYYLRTDRPWFGTARDLLLRAIASQTPTTFAPELLVTVDIPTLEVMDVRQP
;
A
#
# COMPACT_ATOMS: atom_id res chain seq x y z
N MET A 1 7.97 -2.20 -25.59
CA MET A 1 8.37 -1.81 -24.22
C MET A 1 7.34 -2.40 -23.27
N HIS A 2 7.73 -3.36 -22.45
CA HIS A 2 6.87 -3.80 -21.33
C HIS A 2 6.92 -2.71 -20.28
N GLY A 3 5.75 -2.23 -19.82
CA GLY A 3 5.65 -1.25 -18.74
C GLY A 3 6.14 -1.83 -17.41
N PRO A 4 6.24 -1.01 -16.35
CA PRO A 4 6.65 -1.46 -15.01
C PRO A 4 5.75 -2.59 -14.50
N ASP A 5 6.36 -3.68 -14.01
CA ASP A 5 5.65 -4.80 -13.39
C ASP A 5 5.44 -4.49 -11.90
N PHE A 6 4.46 -3.64 -11.63
CA PHE A 6 4.17 -3.20 -10.27
C PHE A 6 3.62 -4.34 -9.42
N VAL A 7 4.28 -4.58 -8.28
CA VAL A 7 3.87 -5.58 -7.30
C VAL A 7 3.54 -4.90 -5.99
N LEU A 8 2.48 -5.35 -5.33
CA LEU A 8 2.26 -5.12 -3.92
C LEU A 8 2.18 -6.46 -3.21
N ALA A 9 3.12 -6.74 -2.30
CA ALA A 9 3.17 -8.02 -1.58
C ALA A 9 3.62 -7.83 -0.13
N PRO A 10 3.17 -8.70 0.79
CA PRO A 10 3.58 -8.61 2.19
C PRO A 10 5.08 -8.88 2.30
N ILE A 11 5.75 -8.17 3.20
CA ILE A 11 7.16 -8.38 3.52
C ILE A 11 7.24 -9.56 4.50
N THR A 12 7.85 -10.64 4.07
CA THR A 12 8.05 -11.85 4.88
C THR A 12 9.41 -11.83 5.57
N GLU A 13 10.44 -11.27 4.93
CA GLU A 13 11.80 -11.19 5.48
C GLU A 13 12.47 -9.85 5.15
N TRP A 14 13.37 -9.39 6.03
CA TRP A 14 14.14 -8.15 5.93
C TRP A 14 15.41 -8.40 6.69
N LEU A 15 16.49 -8.54 5.92
CA LEU A 15 17.82 -8.84 6.39
C LEU A 15 18.68 -7.59 6.15
N VAL A 16 19.15 -6.99 7.23
CA VAL A 16 20.09 -5.86 7.20
C VAL A 16 21.48 -6.43 7.49
N PRO A 17 22.32 -6.67 6.47
CA PRO A 17 23.65 -7.19 6.70
C PRO A 17 24.55 -6.14 7.39
N PRO A 18 25.52 -6.57 8.22
CA PRO A 18 26.52 -5.66 8.77
C PRO A 18 27.42 -5.08 7.67
N GLY A 19 28.06 -3.94 7.95
CA GLY A 19 29.11 -3.39 7.07
C GLY A 19 28.63 -2.64 5.83
N GLY A 20 27.35 -2.26 5.77
CA GLY A 20 26.84 -1.36 4.72
C GLY A 20 26.51 -2.01 3.37
N ALA A 21 26.44 -3.35 3.33
CA ALA A 21 25.88 -4.06 2.18
C ALA A 21 24.37 -3.77 2.03
N ALA A 22 23.83 -3.99 0.82
CA ALA A 22 22.42 -3.77 0.55
C ALA A 22 21.54 -4.70 1.40
N SER A 23 20.52 -4.13 2.03
CA SER A 23 19.50 -4.90 2.75
C SER A 23 18.67 -5.69 1.76
N ARG A 24 18.32 -6.92 2.16
CA ARG A 24 17.49 -7.83 1.40
C ARG A 24 16.08 -7.85 1.97
N LEU A 25 15.09 -7.63 1.12
CA LEU A 25 13.66 -7.72 1.44
C LEU A 25 13.07 -8.92 0.69
N VAL A 26 12.46 -9.86 1.39
CA VAL A 26 11.75 -11.00 0.78
C VAL A 26 10.26 -10.75 0.90
N LEU A 27 9.55 -10.93 -0.21
CA LEU A 27 8.11 -10.73 -0.30
C LEU A 27 7.37 -12.07 -0.27
N GLY A 28 6.09 -12.03 0.08
CA GLY A 28 5.23 -13.21 0.14
C GLY A 28 4.97 -13.89 -1.21
N ASP A 29 5.23 -13.20 -2.32
CA ASP A 29 5.19 -13.78 -3.66
C ASP A 29 6.52 -14.46 -4.07
N GLY A 30 7.49 -14.51 -3.17
CA GLY A 30 8.83 -15.09 -3.39
C GLY A 30 9.83 -14.11 -4.00
N SER A 31 9.42 -12.89 -4.39
CA SER A 31 10.33 -11.88 -4.91
C SER A 31 11.34 -11.43 -3.86
N VAL A 32 12.57 -11.14 -4.30
CA VAL A 32 13.64 -10.62 -3.44
C VAL A 32 14.07 -9.26 -3.96
N TRP A 33 13.93 -8.22 -3.15
CA TRP A 33 14.30 -6.85 -3.49
C TRP A 33 15.48 -6.37 -2.64
N MET A 34 16.27 -5.47 -3.20
CA MET A 34 17.48 -4.95 -2.56
C MET A 34 17.35 -3.44 -2.30
N MET A 35 17.79 -2.98 -1.14
CA MET A 35 17.86 -1.56 -0.81
C MET A 35 19.22 -1.19 -0.24
N ALA A 36 19.91 -0.25 -0.90
CA ALA A 36 21.20 0.24 -0.43
C ALA A 36 21.03 1.06 0.87
N PRO A 37 21.93 0.95 1.87
CA PRO A 37 21.80 1.68 3.13
C PRO A 37 21.84 3.21 3.00
N ASN A 38 22.44 3.70 1.91
CA ASN A 38 22.52 5.12 1.56
C ASN A 38 21.37 5.60 0.66
N ALA A 39 20.43 4.72 0.27
CA ALA A 39 19.30 5.11 -0.55
C ALA A 39 18.39 6.10 0.21
N PRO A 40 17.86 7.14 -0.47
CA PRO A 40 16.83 8.00 0.12
C PRO A 40 15.68 7.16 0.68
N GLY A 41 15.31 7.41 1.93
CA GLY A 41 14.21 6.70 2.60
C GLY A 41 14.60 5.37 3.28
N PHE A 42 15.83 4.87 3.14
CA PHE A 42 16.27 3.60 3.77
C PHE A 42 15.97 3.55 5.27
N ALA A 43 16.36 4.59 6.01
CA ALA A 43 16.13 4.68 7.45
C ALA A 43 14.63 4.63 7.81
N GLY A 44 13.78 5.32 7.04
CA GLY A 44 12.33 5.33 7.23
C GLY A 44 11.70 3.97 6.95
N VAL A 45 12.04 3.35 5.82
CA VAL A 45 11.60 1.99 5.45
C VAL A 45 11.98 1.00 6.53
N ARG A 46 13.26 1.01 6.94
CA ARG A 46 13.79 0.12 7.98
C ARG A 46 13.00 0.27 9.28
N ALA A 47 12.82 1.51 9.76
CA ALA A 47 12.10 1.76 11.00
C ALA A 47 10.64 1.28 10.94
N MET A 48 9.95 1.46 9.81
CA MET A 48 8.57 0.98 9.64
C MET A 48 8.49 -0.55 9.61
N VAL A 49 9.40 -1.22 8.90
CA VAL A 49 9.45 -2.69 8.84
C VAL A 49 9.73 -3.28 10.23
N GLU A 50 10.73 -2.73 10.94
CA GLU A 50 11.07 -3.16 12.31
C GLU A 50 9.91 -2.92 13.28
N LEU A 51 9.26 -1.76 13.21
CA LEU A 51 8.08 -1.44 14.02
C LEU A 51 6.93 -2.42 13.79
N GLN A 52 6.57 -2.67 12.52
CA GLN A 52 5.46 -3.58 12.20
C GLN A 52 5.75 -5.02 12.63
N ARG A 53 7.00 -5.48 12.48
CA ARG A 53 7.43 -6.77 13.04
C ARG A 53 7.28 -6.86 14.54
N SER A 54 7.71 -5.84 15.29
CA SER A 54 7.57 -5.83 16.75
C SER A 54 6.10 -5.92 17.22
N ARG A 55 5.16 -5.50 16.37
CA ARG A 55 3.72 -5.54 16.62
C ARG A 55 3.05 -6.80 16.08
N ASN A 56 3.80 -7.70 15.45
CA ASN A 56 3.29 -8.83 14.69
C ASN A 56 2.19 -8.43 13.68
N ALA A 57 2.39 -7.27 13.03
CA ALA A 57 1.45 -6.69 12.11
C ALA A 57 2.04 -6.66 10.68
N PRO A 58 1.20 -6.83 9.65
CA PRO A 58 1.66 -6.92 8.27
C PRO A 58 2.16 -5.57 7.74
N ILE A 59 3.18 -5.62 6.89
CA ILE A 59 3.67 -4.49 6.11
C ILE A 59 3.90 -4.94 4.68
N PHE A 60 3.52 -4.12 3.72
CA PHE A 60 3.57 -4.43 2.30
C PHE A 60 4.66 -3.62 1.63
N ALA A 61 5.25 -4.18 0.58
CA ALA A 61 6.19 -3.50 -0.29
C ALA A 61 5.56 -3.28 -1.65
N SER A 62 5.77 -2.10 -2.22
CA SER A 62 5.44 -1.78 -3.61
C SER A 62 6.68 -1.43 -4.40
N GLY A 63 6.74 -1.86 -5.65
CA GLY A 63 7.88 -1.61 -6.52
C GLY A 63 7.77 -2.27 -7.88
N ASP A 64 8.80 -2.08 -8.70
CA ASP A 64 8.91 -2.69 -10.03
C ASP A 64 9.67 -4.02 -9.93
N ARG A 65 8.96 -5.12 -10.18
CA ARG A 65 9.52 -6.48 -10.15
C ARG A 65 10.61 -6.66 -11.21
N GLY A 66 10.42 -6.11 -12.41
CA GLY A 66 11.38 -6.25 -13.52
C GLY A 66 12.73 -5.62 -13.20
N ALA A 67 12.73 -4.53 -12.43
CA ALA A 67 13.93 -3.84 -11.98
C ALA A 67 14.46 -4.35 -10.61
N GLY A 68 13.74 -5.24 -9.91
CA GLY A 68 14.09 -5.72 -8.57
C GLY A 68 14.17 -4.60 -7.52
N ARG A 69 13.43 -3.50 -7.73
CA ARG A 69 13.57 -2.27 -6.96
C ARG A 69 12.36 -2.04 -6.06
N LEU A 70 12.63 -1.95 -4.76
CA LEU A 70 11.69 -1.42 -3.78
C LEU A 70 11.47 0.07 -4.06
N GLU A 71 10.21 0.47 -4.27
CA GLU A 71 9.87 1.90 -4.33
C GLU A 71 9.35 2.38 -2.98
N ARG A 72 8.42 1.64 -2.36
CA ARG A 72 7.72 2.08 -1.15
C ARG A 72 7.36 0.91 -0.25
N VAL A 73 7.14 1.20 1.03
CA VAL A 73 6.46 0.28 1.94
C VAL A 73 5.21 0.93 2.50
N ALA A 74 4.16 0.15 2.69
CA ALA A 74 2.86 0.63 3.09
C ALA A 74 2.24 -0.31 4.13
N MET A 75 1.44 0.28 5.01
CA MET A 75 0.81 -0.42 6.11
C MET A 75 -0.68 -0.54 5.81
N PRO A 76 -1.27 -1.73 5.97
CA PRO A 76 -2.71 -1.86 5.91
C PRO A 76 -3.33 -1.24 7.17
N ARG A 77 -4.46 -0.58 7.00
CA ARG A 77 -5.25 0.02 8.07
C ARG A 77 -6.70 -0.38 7.86
N LEU A 78 -7.40 -0.69 8.95
CA LEU A 78 -8.86 -0.75 8.90
C LEU A 78 -9.38 0.67 8.70
N MET A 79 -10.08 0.88 7.60
CA MET A 79 -10.61 2.18 7.21
C MET A 79 -12.03 2.03 6.68
N ARG A 80 -12.90 2.96 7.08
CA ARG A 80 -14.28 3.03 6.59
C ARG A 80 -14.35 4.00 5.41
N PRO A 81 -14.63 3.52 4.19
CA PRO A 81 -14.76 4.41 3.04
C PRO A 81 -16.04 5.25 3.17
N GLN A 82 -15.91 6.54 2.90
CA GLN A 82 -17.00 7.51 2.97
C GLN A 82 -17.46 7.94 1.57
N SER A 83 -16.51 8.26 0.68
CA SER A 83 -16.82 8.60 -0.70
C SER A 83 -15.70 8.21 -1.66
N VAL A 84 -16.08 8.00 -2.92
CA VAL A 84 -15.17 7.88 -4.06
C VAL A 84 -15.63 8.89 -5.09
N ALA A 85 -14.72 9.69 -5.64
CA ALA A 85 -15.06 10.66 -6.67
C ALA A 85 -15.66 9.96 -7.91
N GLN A 86 -16.52 10.68 -8.64
CA GLN A 86 -17.14 10.16 -9.86
C GLN A 86 -16.14 10.11 -11.03
N ALA A 87 -15.17 11.02 -11.06
CA ALA A 87 -14.17 11.13 -12.10
C ALA A 87 -12.78 11.39 -11.49
N ALA A 88 -11.74 10.92 -12.18
CA ALA A 88 -10.35 11.16 -11.81
C ALA A 88 -9.89 12.55 -12.28
N ILE A 89 -8.96 13.15 -11.55
CA ILE A 89 -8.20 14.33 -11.95
C ILE A 89 -6.81 13.83 -12.35
N GLY A 90 -6.51 13.82 -13.65
CA GLY A 90 -5.31 13.13 -14.16
C GLY A 90 -5.40 11.62 -13.93
N ASP A 91 -4.38 11.03 -13.32
CA ASP A 91 -4.33 9.60 -12.95
C ASP A 91 -4.85 9.32 -11.52
N GLN A 92 -5.47 10.30 -10.86
CA GLN A 92 -5.87 10.20 -9.45
C GLN A 92 -7.37 10.27 -9.26
N LEU A 93 -7.96 9.21 -8.71
CA LEU A 93 -9.34 9.16 -8.26
C LEU A 93 -9.40 9.39 -6.75
N GLN A 94 -10.01 10.49 -6.33
CA GLN A 94 -10.11 10.84 -4.92
C GLN A 94 -10.97 9.83 -4.14
N VAL A 95 -10.50 9.44 -2.95
CA VAL A 95 -11.20 8.57 -2.00
C VAL A 95 -11.16 9.22 -0.62
N THR A 96 -12.27 9.19 0.11
CA THR A 96 -12.33 9.67 1.49
C THR A 96 -12.67 8.56 2.48
N PHE A 97 -12.11 8.66 3.69
CA PHE A 97 -12.34 7.72 4.78
C PHE A 97 -12.67 8.42 6.09
N VAL A 98 -13.39 7.71 6.98
CA VAL A 98 -13.77 8.17 8.32
C VAL A 98 -12.60 8.04 9.32
N ALA A 99 -11.44 8.62 8.99
CA ALA A 99 -10.25 8.70 9.85
C ALA A 99 -9.31 9.81 9.34
N ALA A 100 -8.40 10.34 10.18
CA ALA A 100 -7.38 11.29 9.74
C ALA A 100 -6.07 10.58 9.29
N PRO A 101 -5.38 11.08 8.24
CA PRO A 101 -5.92 11.98 7.22
C PRO A 101 -7.10 11.31 6.52
N SER A 102 -8.11 12.10 6.10
CA SER A 102 -9.37 11.57 5.55
C SER A 102 -9.38 11.53 4.04
N LEU A 103 -8.44 12.19 3.38
CA LEU A 103 -8.36 12.33 1.94
C LEU A 103 -7.16 11.54 1.40
N TYR A 104 -7.43 10.67 0.45
CA TYR A 104 -6.45 9.86 -0.28
C TYR A 104 -6.83 9.83 -1.75
N TYR A 105 -6.01 9.19 -2.58
CA TYR A 105 -6.36 8.89 -3.96
C TYR A 105 -6.00 7.46 -4.35
N LEU A 106 -6.80 6.92 -5.25
CA LEU A 106 -6.54 5.67 -5.94
C LEU A 106 -6.02 6.01 -7.34
N ARG A 107 -4.90 5.43 -7.73
CA ARG A 107 -4.32 5.64 -9.06
C ARG A 107 -5.04 4.83 -10.13
N THR A 108 -5.39 5.46 -11.24
CA THR A 108 -6.15 4.84 -12.35
C THR A 108 -5.29 4.00 -13.28
N ASP A 109 -3.97 4.21 -13.27
CA ASP A 109 -2.98 3.50 -14.09
C ASP A 109 -2.48 2.20 -13.44
N ARG A 110 -3.00 1.83 -12.26
CA ARG A 110 -2.64 0.60 -11.55
C ARG A 110 -3.48 -0.59 -12.03
N PRO A 111 -2.91 -1.79 -12.14
CA PRO A 111 -3.67 -2.97 -12.60
C PRO A 111 -4.79 -3.38 -11.64
N TRP A 112 -4.68 -3.04 -10.35
CA TRP A 112 -5.69 -3.32 -9.32
C TRP A 112 -6.76 -2.23 -9.17
N PHE A 113 -6.71 -1.15 -9.98
CA PHE A 113 -7.60 0.00 -9.86
C PHE A 113 -9.09 -0.38 -9.84
N GLY A 114 -9.55 -1.14 -10.84
CA GLY A 114 -10.97 -1.49 -11.00
C GLY A 114 -11.51 -2.25 -9.79
N THR A 115 -10.79 -3.30 -9.36
CA THR A 115 -11.17 -4.11 -8.19
C THR A 115 -11.21 -3.28 -6.91
N ALA A 116 -10.21 -2.44 -6.67
CA ALA A 116 -10.16 -1.57 -5.50
C ALA A 116 -11.32 -0.57 -5.48
N ARG A 117 -11.59 0.10 -6.61
CA ARG A 117 -12.72 1.02 -6.77
C ARG A 117 -14.07 0.35 -6.50
N ASP A 118 -14.29 -0.83 -7.06
CA ASP A 118 -15.55 -1.55 -6.91
C ASP A 118 -15.77 -2.04 -5.47
N LEU A 119 -14.71 -2.43 -4.76
CA LEU A 119 -14.80 -2.76 -3.33
C LEU A 119 -15.15 -1.54 -2.48
N LEU A 120 -14.51 -0.39 -2.73
CA LEU A 120 -14.82 0.86 -2.04
C LEU A 120 -16.28 1.28 -2.26
N LEU A 121 -16.74 1.26 -3.51
CA LEU A 121 -18.13 1.61 -3.85
C LEU A 121 -19.14 0.64 -3.25
N ARG A 122 -18.86 -0.67 -3.25
CA ARG A 122 -19.73 -1.66 -2.61
C ARG A 122 -19.82 -1.48 -1.10
N ALA A 123 -18.69 -1.21 -0.44
CA ALA A 123 -18.68 -0.90 1.00
C ALA A 123 -19.51 0.36 1.31
N ILE A 124 -19.39 1.40 0.49
CA ILE A 124 -20.23 2.61 0.62
C ILE A 124 -21.72 2.30 0.39
N ALA A 125 -22.05 1.54 -0.64
CA ALA A 125 -23.45 1.19 -0.96
C ALA A 125 -24.10 0.25 0.07
N SER A 126 -23.31 -0.55 0.79
CA SER A 126 -23.79 -1.44 1.85
C SER A 126 -24.18 -0.70 3.15
N GLN A 127 -24.03 0.63 3.18
CA GLN A 127 -24.51 1.46 4.26
C GLN A 127 -26.04 1.42 4.30
N THR A 128 -26.60 0.98 5.42
CA THR A 128 -28.02 1.21 5.73
C THR A 128 -28.11 2.26 6.84
N PRO A 129 -29.27 2.93 7.04
CA PRO A 129 -29.40 3.95 8.09
C PRO A 129 -29.04 3.46 9.50
N THR A 130 -29.02 2.15 9.72
CA THR A 130 -28.72 1.50 10.99
C THR A 130 -27.38 0.75 11.02
N THR A 131 -26.61 0.74 9.93
CA THR A 131 -25.30 0.06 9.84
C THR A 131 -24.21 1.00 9.34
N PHE A 132 -23.07 0.99 10.03
CA PHE A 132 -21.87 1.67 9.55
C PHE A 132 -21.31 0.94 8.31
N ALA A 133 -20.63 1.68 7.43
CA ALA A 133 -19.90 1.07 6.32
C ALA A 133 -18.92 0.02 6.87
N PRO A 134 -18.81 -1.17 6.23
CA PRO A 134 -17.86 -2.17 6.65
C PRO A 134 -16.44 -1.60 6.57
N GLU A 135 -15.64 -1.89 7.60
CA GLU A 135 -14.22 -1.59 7.56
C GLU A 135 -13.56 -2.42 6.46
N LEU A 136 -12.76 -1.76 5.64
CA LEU A 136 -11.90 -2.41 4.66
C LEU A 136 -10.46 -2.36 5.15
N LEU A 137 -9.69 -3.39 4.81
CA LEU A 137 -8.25 -3.36 4.99
C LEU A 137 -7.64 -2.58 3.82
N VAL A 138 -7.22 -1.34 4.09
CA VAL A 138 -6.70 -0.41 3.09
C VAL A 138 -5.21 -0.22 3.29
N THR A 139 -4.41 -0.56 2.29
CA THR A 139 -2.97 -0.32 2.30
C THR A 139 -2.70 1.08 1.75
N VAL A 140 -2.16 1.96 2.59
CA VAL A 140 -1.90 3.35 2.23
C VAL A 140 -0.42 3.71 2.30
N ASP A 141 0.03 4.48 1.32
CA ASP A 141 1.33 5.14 1.34
C ASP A 141 1.17 6.52 2.00
N ILE A 142 1.58 6.64 3.26
CA ILE A 142 1.33 7.85 4.06
C ILE A 142 2.01 9.11 3.46
N PRO A 143 3.28 9.08 3.00
CA PRO A 143 3.90 10.24 2.37
C PRO A 143 3.14 10.81 1.17
N THR A 144 2.55 9.95 0.35
CA THR A 144 1.90 10.37 -0.90
C THR A 144 0.38 10.38 -0.81
N LEU A 145 -0.22 9.81 0.24
CA LEU A 145 -1.66 9.57 0.39
C LEU A 145 -2.25 8.67 -0.70
N GLU A 146 -1.44 7.83 -1.34
CA GLU A 146 -1.91 6.84 -2.32
C GLU A 146 -2.55 5.64 -1.61
N VAL A 147 -3.74 5.26 -2.03
CA VAL A 147 -4.34 3.94 -1.75
C VAL A 147 -3.68 2.93 -2.67
N MET A 148 -2.86 2.07 -2.09
CA MET A 148 -2.11 1.06 -2.83
C MET A 148 -2.88 -0.24 -3.02
N ASP A 149 -3.84 -0.54 -2.13
CA ASP A 149 -4.65 -1.75 -2.18
C ASP A 149 -5.83 -1.66 -1.21
N VAL A 150 -6.89 -2.41 -1.52
CA VAL A 150 -8.13 -2.49 -0.75
C VAL A 150 -8.59 -3.93 -0.70
N ARG A 151 -8.77 -4.47 0.51
CA ARG A 151 -9.23 -5.85 0.76
C ARG A 151 -10.36 -5.88 1.77
N GLN A 152 -11.12 -6.97 1.74
CA GLN A 152 -11.95 -7.32 2.89
C GLN A 152 -11.04 -7.81 4.04
N PRO A 153 -11.36 -7.47 5.30
CA PRO A 153 -10.61 -7.93 6.46
C PRO A 153 -10.70 -9.45 6.66
#